data_AF-A0A3B8JBJ8-F1
#
_entry.id   AF-A0A3B8JBJ8-F1
#
_cell.length_a   1.000
_cell.length_b   1.000
_cell.length_c   1.000
_cell.angle_alpha   90.00
_cell.angle_beta   90.00
_cell.angle_gamma   90.00
#
_symmetry.space_group_name_H-M   'P 1'
#
loop_
_entity.id
_entity.type
_entity.pdbx_description
1 polymer ?
#
loop_
_entity_poly.entity_id
_entity_poly.type
_entity_poly.pdbx_seq_one_letter_code
_entity_poly.pdbx_strand_id
1 'polypeptide(L)'
;MAEGKTRHMFAGGNTAEGFFSYYDHILPQDKAERIIILKGGPGVGKSTFMKKIASQMLKEGFDVEYMHCSSDPDSLDGVVFPRKNTALVDGTAPHIVDPKNPGAVDEIINLGEFWDNDGFDRNRDNILNINRKIGITFQRAYRYISAVYAIYKDNEALYGMAVRSGKANVVISQVISDIFEGIDVSEVIGRQRRLFASAITPKGFVSHLSSLITTGRIIKLKGEPGTRTERLLERVIAAASERGIDTETYYCALNPHKVEHVVIPELDISITTVNPSHIDEDIKGDEINFNDFVDESVLEPYRDDIEFNREEYGRLLEKAVQVLKQAKKYHDDLENYYIPNMNFDSVQKCQEAVLDSLLRS
;
A
#
# COMPACT_ATOMS: atom_id res chain seq x y z
N MET A 1 17.28 -25.47 4.97
CA MET A 1 17.24 -24.61 3.77
C MET A 1 17.48 -23.17 4.24
N ALA A 2 17.89 -22.25 3.37
CA ALA A 2 17.91 -20.84 3.75
C ALA A 2 16.46 -20.40 3.99
N GLU A 3 16.22 -19.58 5.02
CA GLU A 3 14.91 -18.98 5.29
C GLU A 3 14.50 -18.10 4.09
N GLY A 4 13.22 -18.07 3.76
CA GLY A 4 12.71 -17.26 2.66
C GLY A 4 12.91 -15.76 2.90
N LYS A 5 12.73 -14.95 1.86
CA LYS A 5 12.78 -13.48 1.97
C LYS A 5 11.41 -12.91 2.30
N THR A 6 11.38 -11.79 3.01
CA THR A 6 10.14 -11.06 3.30
C THR A 6 10.10 -9.71 2.59
N ARG A 7 8.90 -9.33 2.15
CA ARG A 7 8.61 -7.99 1.62
C ARG A 7 7.38 -7.46 2.33
N HIS A 8 7.34 -6.17 2.60
CA HIS A 8 6.25 -5.53 3.34
C HIS A 8 5.69 -4.37 2.52
N MET A 9 4.37 -4.28 2.40
CA MET A 9 3.70 -3.23 1.65
C MET A 9 2.25 -3.09 2.11
N PHE A 10 1.49 -2.20 1.48
CA PHE A 10 0.07 -2.03 1.69
C PHE A 10 -0.69 -2.25 0.38
N ALA A 11 -1.84 -2.91 0.47
CA ALA A 11 -2.77 -3.05 -0.66
C ALA A 11 -3.89 -2.00 -0.64
N GLY A 12 -4.02 -1.26 0.46
CA GLY A 12 -4.98 -0.16 0.59
C GLY A 12 -4.50 0.88 1.59
N GLY A 13 -5.05 2.08 1.48
CA GLY A 13 -4.62 3.25 2.25
C GLY A 13 -5.78 4.16 2.63
N ASN A 14 -5.57 4.94 3.69
CA ASN A 14 -6.42 6.07 4.04
C ASN A 14 -5.93 7.30 3.26
N THR A 15 -6.62 7.65 2.18
CA THR A 15 -6.17 8.66 1.20
C THR A 15 -7.07 9.90 1.19
N ALA A 16 -6.73 10.88 0.37
CA ALA A 16 -7.56 12.07 0.14
C ALA A 16 -8.94 11.76 -0.46
N GLU A 17 -9.10 10.59 -1.09
CA GLU A 17 -10.35 10.08 -1.67
C GLU A 17 -11.12 9.17 -0.70
N GLY A 18 -10.63 9.03 0.54
CA GLY A 18 -11.13 8.05 1.51
C GLY A 18 -10.31 6.77 1.49
N PHE A 19 -10.94 5.65 1.87
CA PHE A 19 -10.28 4.35 1.74
C PHE A 19 -10.12 4.01 0.24
N PHE A 20 -8.89 3.84 -0.20
CA PHE A 20 -8.55 3.44 -1.56
C PHE A 20 -7.81 2.11 -1.53
N SER A 21 -8.03 1.24 -2.51
CA SER A 21 -7.34 -0.05 -2.56
C SER A 21 -6.92 -0.46 -3.97
N TYR A 22 -5.73 -1.04 -4.04
CA TYR A 22 -5.18 -1.78 -5.16
C TYR A 22 -5.24 -3.29 -4.95
N TYR A 23 -6.23 -3.78 -4.19
CA TYR A 23 -6.35 -5.19 -3.85
C TYR A 23 -6.30 -6.14 -5.06
N ASP A 24 -6.90 -5.71 -6.16
CA ASP A 24 -6.93 -6.44 -7.43
C ASP A 24 -5.55 -6.68 -8.05
N HIS A 25 -4.52 -5.97 -7.57
CA HIS A 25 -3.14 -6.10 -7.99
C HIS A 25 -2.26 -6.87 -6.98
N ILE A 26 -2.83 -7.36 -5.87
CA ILE A 26 -2.12 -8.25 -4.93
C ILE A 26 -1.66 -9.50 -5.69
N LEU A 27 -2.57 -10.16 -6.39
CA LEU A 27 -2.31 -11.32 -7.23
C LEU A 27 -3.31 -11.34 -8.41
N PRO A 28 -2.85 -11.19 -9.66
CA PRO A 28 -3.73 -11.25 -10.82
C PRO A 28 -4.44 -12.61 -10.94
N GLN A 29 -5.74 -12.59 -11.21
CA GLN A 29 -6.59 -13.79 -11.30
C GLN A 29 -6.11 -14.80 -12.35
N ASP A 30 -5.54 -14.33 -13.47
CA ASP A 30 -5.03 -15.18 -14.55
C ASP A 30 -3.68 -15.84 -14.23
N LYS A 31 -2.96 -15.33 -13.21
CA LYS A 31 -1.73 -15.93 -12.69
C LYS A 31 -1.98 -16.75 -11.43
N ALA A 32 -3.09 -16.52 -10.74
CA ALA A 32 -3.39 -17.14 -9.46
C ALA A 32 -3.66 -18.64 -9.59
N GLU A 33 -3.03 -19.43 -8.72
CA GLU A 33 -3.41 -20.82 -8.48
C GLU A 33 -4.48 -20.90 -7.39
N ARG A 34 -4.36 -20.07 -6.35
CA ARG A 34 -5.36 -20.00 -5.27
C ARG A 34 -5.41 -18.63 -4.60
N ILE A 35 -6.61 -18.11 -4.36
CA ILE A 35 -6.87 -16.90 -3.59
C ILE A 35 -7.88 -17.25 -2.49
N ILE A 36 -7.42 -17.23 -1.25
CA ILE A 36 -8.21 -17.60 -0.08
C ILE A 36 -8.69 -16.31 0.60
N ILE A 37 -9.99 -16.06 0.51
CA ILE A 37 -10.66 -14.90 1.07
C ILE A 37 -11.16 -15.24 2.47
N LEU A 38 -10.54 -14.66 3.49
CA LEU A 38 -10.97 -14.78 4.88
C LEU A 38 -12.10 -13.80 5.15
N LYS A 39 -13.27 -14.31 5.57
CA LYS A 39 -14.41 -13.48 6.01
C LYS A 39 -14.73 -13.73 7.48
N GLY A 40 -15.20 -12.69 8.17
CA GLY A 40 -15.61 -12.77 9.57
C GLY A 40 -15.63 -11.40 10.25
N GLY A 41 -16.02 -11.36 11.52
CA GLY A 41 -16.07 -10.12 12.31
C GLY A 41 -14.69 -9.50 12.62
N PRO A 42 -14.66 -8.33 13.25
CA PRO A 42 -13.43 -7.77 13.83
C PRO A 42 -12.91 -8.68 14.96
N GLY A 43 -11.59 -8.74 15.17
CA GLY A 43 -10.99 -9.55 16.25
C GLY A 43 -11.12 -11.08 16.12
N VAL A 44 -11.73 -11.62 15.05
CA VAL A 44 -11.92 -13.08 14.88
C VAL A 44 -10.64 -13.86 14.52
N GLY A 45 -9.49 -13.19 14.52
CA GLY A 45 -8.19 -13.82 14.32
C GLY A 45 -7.68 -13.86 12.87
N LYS A 46 -8.26 -13.13 11.92
CA LYS A 46 -7.84 -13.10 10.49
C LYS A 46 -6.34 -12.77 10.31
N SER A 47 -5.88 -11.68 10.91
CA SER A 47 -4.46 -11.28 10.88
C SER A 47 -3.55 -12.33 11.51
N THR A 48 -3.93 -12.88 12.67
CA THR A 48 -3.21 -14.00 13.31
C THR A 48 -3.20 -15.26 12.45
N PHE A 49 -4.31 -15.50 11.74
CA PHE A 49 -4.47 -16.61 10.82
C PHE A 49 -3.38 -16.55 9.73
N MET A 50 -3.28 -15.40 9.09
CA MET A 50 -2.31 -15.13 8.03
C MET A 50 -0.87 -15.15 8.55
N LYS A 51 -0.58 -14.49 9.67
CA LYS A 51 0.78 -14.39 10.24
C LYS A 51 1.40 -15.75 10.56
N LYS A 52 0.64 -16.68 11.16
CA LYS A 52 1.20 -18.00 11.49
C LYS A 52 1.47 -18.83 10.22
N ILE A 53 0.57 -18.78 9.23
CA ILE A 53 0.79 -19.45 7.94
C ILE A 53 2.03 -18.87 7.26
N ALA A 54 2.10 -17.54 7.17
CA ALA A 54 3.24 -16.84 6.60
C ALA A 54 4.56 -17.21 7.32
N SER A 55 4.57 -17.22 8.65
CA SER A 55 5.75 -17.61 9.43
C SER A 55 6.17 -19.06 9.17
N GLN A 56 5.24 -20.00 9.03
CA GLN A 56 5.60 -21.37 8.70
C GLN A 56 6.12 -21.48 7.26
N MET A 57 5.44 -20.87 6.29
CA MET A 57 5.87 -20.86 4.89
C MET A 57 7.29 -20.29 4.73
N LEU A 58 7.61 -19.24 5.48
CA LEU A 58 8.95 -18.65 5.51
C LEU A 58 10.02 -19.64 6.02
N LYS A 59 9.72 -20.39 7.09
CA LYS A 59 10.60 -21.44 7.64
C LYS A 59 10.83 -22.60 6.66
N GLU A 60 9.83 -22.91 5.84
CA GLU A 60 9.94 -23.89 4.76
C GLU A 60 10.70 -23.33 3.53
N GLY A 61 11.16 -22.08 3.58
CA GLY A 61 11.99 -21.46 2.54
C GLY A 61 11.21 -20.77 1.42
N PHE A 62 9.92 -20.49 1.61
CA PHE A 62 9.13 -19.70 0.67
C PHE A 62 9.28 -18.20 0.96
N ASP A 63 9.42 -17.40 -0.11
CA ASP A 63 9.33 -15.95 0.00
C ASP A 63 7.90 -15.53 0.33
N VAL A 64 7.76 -14.49 1.14
CA VAL A 64 6.47 -14.00 1.65
C VAL A 64 6.34 -12.50 1.45
N GLU A 65 5.23 -12.06 0.87
CA GLU A 65 4.83 -10.66 0.81
C GLU A 65 3.72 -10.41 1.83
N TYR A 66 3.94 -9.46 2.73
CA TYR A 66 2.99 -9.03 3.75
C TYR A 66 2.26 -7.77 3.30
N MET A 67 0.93 -7.84 3.23
CA MET A 67 0.05 -6.70 2.97
C MET A 67 -0.49 -6.19 4.31
N HIS A 68 0.08 -5.10 4.81
CA HIS A 68 -0.30 -4.49 6.08
C HIS A 68 -1.64 -3.74 5.99
N CYS A 69 -2.36 -3.68 7.11
CA CYS A 69 -3.60 -2.93 7.20
C CYS A 69 -3.33 -1.45 7.48
N SER A 70 -3.84 -0.55 6.64
CA SER A 70 -3.68 0.90 6.86
C SER A 70 -4.44 1.43 8.08
N SER A 71 -5.45 0.70 8.55
CA SER A 71 -6.27 1.04 9.72
C SER A 71 -5.76 0.39 11.02
N ASP A 72 -4.92 -0.65 10.91
CA ASP A 72 -4.19 -1.25 12.02
C ASP A 72 -2.86 -1.80 11.50
N PRO A 73 -1.76 -1.02 11.50
CA PRO A 73 -0.51 -1.41 10.84
C PRO A 73 0.19 -2.63 11.46
N ASP A 74 -0.21 -3.03 12.67
CA ASP A 74 0.24 -4.31 13.26
C ASP A 74 -0.53 -5.50 12.72
N SER A 75 -1.65 -5.29 12.02
CA SER A 75 -2.46 -6.32 11.38
C SER A 75 -2.17 -6.44 9.88
N LEU A 76 -2.58 -7.58 9.31
CA LEU A 76 -2.45 -7.87 7.89
C LEU A 76 -3.83 -7.90 7.23
N ASP A 77 -3.90 -7.33 6.04
CA ASP A 77 -5.02 -7.48 5.09
C ASP A 77 -4.75 -8.59 4.09
N GLY A 78 -3.52 -9.07 3.98
CA GLY A 78 -3.17 -10.17 3.09
C GLY A 78 -1.74 -10.67 3.22
N VAL A 79 -1.51 -11.88 2.73
CA VAL A 79 -0.18 -12.47 2.52
C VAL A 79 -0.13 -13.15 1.15
N VAL A 80 0.97 -12.98 0.44
CA VAL A 80 1.19 -13.63 -0.87
C VAL A 80 2.40 -14.53 -0.80
N PHE A 81 2.31 -15.69 -1.44
CA PHE A 81 3.39 -16.64 -1.66
C PHE A 81 3.69 -16.67 -3.16
N PRO A 82 4.60 -15.80 -3.68
CA PRO A 82 4.74 -15.57 -5.11
C PRO A 82 5.06 -16.84 -5.90
N ARG A 83 5.98 -17.68 -5.38
CA ARG A 83 6.37 -18.94 -6.04
C ARG A 83 5.24 -19.97 -6.15
N LYS A 84 4.17 -19.81 -5.36
CA LYS A 84 2.95 -20.65 -5.41
C LYS A 84 1.79 -19.98 -6.12
N ASN A 85 1.95 -18.74 -6.57
CA ASN A 85 0.84 -17.91 -7.07
C ASN A 85 -0.39 -18.02 -6.16
N THR A 86 -0.17 -17.93 -4.85
CA THR A 86 -1.24 -18.11 -3.86
C THR A 86 -1.30 -16.90 -2.93
N ALA A 87 -2.50 -16.42 -2.64
CA ALA A 87 -2.74 -15.33 -1.69
C ALA A 87 -3.77 -15.72 -0.62
N LEU A 88 -3.56 -15.26 0.62
CA LEU A 88 -4.59 -15.22 1.65
C LEU A 88 -4.90 -13.76 1.95
N VAL A 89 -6.17 -13.45 2.14
CA VAL A 89 -6.64 -12.11 1.81
C VAL A 89 -7.88 -11.82 2.65
N ASP A 90 -7.88 -10.72 3.41
CA ASP A 90 -9.04 -10.29 4.23
C ASP A 90 -10.10 -9.66 3.32
N GLY A 91 -11.29 -10.27 3.26
CA GLY A 91 -12.41 -9.82 2.43
C GLY A 91 -13.49 -9.04 3.20
N THR A 92 -13.15 -8.46 4.35
CA THR A 92 -14.10 -7.73 5.23
C THR A 92 -14.01 -6.22 5.04
N ALA A 93 -15.11 -5.50 5.26
CA ALA A 93 -15.15 -4.06 5.07
C ALA A 93 -14.06 -3.34 5.91
N PRO A 94 -13.36 -2.32 5.38
CA PRO A 94 -13.59 -1.66 4.08
C PRO A 94 -12.98 -2.39 2.87
N HIS A 95 -12.26 -3.49 3.08
CA HIS A 95 -11.61 -4.35 2.09
C HIS A 95 -12.58 -5.36 1.48
N ILE A 96 -13.77 -4.91 1.03
CA ILE A 96 -14.78 -5.83 0.51
C ILE A 96 -14.22 -6.50 -0.75
N VAL A 97 -13.95 -7.80 -0.63
CA VAL A 97 -13.45 -8.65 -1.71
C VAL A 97 -14.39 -9.83 -1.82
N ASP A 98 -15.01 -9.96 -2.98
CA ASP A 98 -15.81 -11.11 -3.36
C ASP A 98 -15.04 -11.96 -4.37
N PRO A 99 -15.22 -13.29 -4.35
CA PRO A 99 -14.65 -14.17 -5.37
C PRO A 99 -15.02 -13.70 -6.78
N LYS A 100 -14.02 -13.60 -7.65
CA LYS A 100 -14.18 -13.32 -9.07
C LYS A 100 -14.41 -14.60 -9.86
N ASN A 101 -13.67 -15.66 -9.52
CA ASN A 101 -13.71 -16.99 -10.13
C ASN A 101 -13.79 -18.10 -9.05
N PRO A 102 -14.89 -18.15 -8.26
CA PRO A 102 -15.04 -19.13 -7.18
C PRO A 102 -14.95 -20.58 -7.67
N GLY A 103 -14.16 -21.39 -6.96
CA GLY A 103 -13.94 -22.81 -7.26
C GLY A 103 -12.92 -23.10 -8.38
N ALA A 104 -12.54 -22.08 -9.16
CA ALA A 104 -11.41 -22.19 -10.09
C ALA A 104 -10.11 -21.79 -9.39
N VAL A 105 -10.08 -20.58 -8.83
CA VAL A 105 -8.92 -20.06 -8.08
C VAL A 105 -9.33 -19.43 -6.76
N ASP A 106 -10.55 -18.90 -6.64
CA ASP A 106 -11.00 -18.24 -5.40
C ASP A 106 -11.73 -19.21 -4.45
N GLU A 107 -11.47 -19.04 -3.16
CA GLU A 107 -12.08 -19.77 -2.05
C GLU A 107 -12.47 -18.80 -0.92
N ILE A 108 -13.58 -19.07 -0.24
CA ILE A 108 -13.95 -18.33 0.98
C ILE A 108 -13.76 -19.22 2.19
N ILE A 109 -13.06 -18.70 3.19
CA ILE A 109 -13.07 -19.27 4.55
C ILE A 109 -13.87 -18.32 5.43
N ASN A 110 -15.04 -18.79 5.89
CA ASN A 110 -15.91 -18.03 6.75
C ASN A 110 -15.61 -18.33 8.23
N LEU A 111 -14.83 -17.47 8.89
CA LEU A 111 -14.53 -17.60 10.31
C LEU A 111 -15.76 -17.32 11.20
N GLY A 112 -16.83 -16.73 10.66
CA GLY A 112 -18.10 -16.56 11.36
C GLY A 112 -18.82 -17.88 11.68
N GLU A 113 -18.39 -19.01 11.11
CA GLU A 113 -18.90 -20.34 11.49
C GLU A 113 -18.42 -20.80 12.88
N PHE A 114 -17.39 -20.14 13.43
CA PHE A 114 -16.76 -20.53 14.70
C PHE A 114 -17.16 -19.64 15.88
N TRP A 115 -18.24 -18.85 15.77
CA TRP A 115 -18.72 -18.03 16.88
C TRP A 115 -19.98 -18.57 17.56
N ASP A 116 -20.19 -18.17 18.81
CA ASP A 116 -21.44 -18.36 19.54
C ASP A 116 -22.38 -17.16 19.29
N ASN A 117 -23.53 -17.43 18.67
CA ASN A 117 -24.50 -16.40 18.32
C ASN A 117 -25.17 -15.76 19.55
N ASP A 118 -25.32 -16.52 20.65
CA ASP A 118 -26.06 -16.07 21.83
C ASP A 118 -25.39 -14.88 22.54
N GLY A 119 -24.07 -14.76 22.40
CA GLY A 119 -23.30 -13.66 22.98
C GLY A 119 -23.47 -12.32 22.25
N PHE A 120 -23.86 -12.32 20.97
CA PHE A 120 -24.08 -11.10 20.19
C PHE A 120 -25.42 -10.44 20.48
N ASP A 121 -26.48 -11.23 20.73
CA ASP A 121 -27.82 -10.70 20.98
C ASP A 121 -27.85 -9.74 22.17
N ARG A 122 -27.10 -10.06 23.23
CA ARG A 122 -27.00 -9.23 24.44
C ARG A 122 -26.30 -7.88 24.22
N ASN A 123 -25.45 -7.79 23.19
CA ASN A 123 -24.62 -6.63 22.91
C ASN A 123 -24.94 -5.96 21.58
N ARG A 124 -26.01 -6.38 20.91
CA ARG A 124 -26.38 -5.95 19.55
C ARG A 124 -26.37 -4.43 19.38
N ASP A 125 -27.06 -3.71 20.26
CA ASP A 125 -27.16 -2.24 20.17
C ASP A 125 -25.80 -1.56 20.40
N ASN A 126 -24.97 -2.10 21.29
CA ASN A 126 -23.62 -1.60 21.54
C ASN A 126 -22.73 -1.80 20.30
N ILE A 127 -22.76 -3.00 19.71
CA ILE A 127 -22.03 -3.35 18.48
C ILE A 127 -22.42 -2.40 17.34
N LEU A 128 -23.74 -2.23 17.10
CA LEU A 128 -24.24 -1.33 16.05
C LEU A 128 -23.84 0.12 16.31
N ASN A 129 -23.89 0.58 17.56
CA ASN A 129 -23.50 1.93 17.93
C ASN A 129 -22.00 2.19 17.74
N ILE A 130 -21.14 1.24 18.14
CA ILE A 130 -19.69 1.37 17.96
C ILE A 130 -19.33 1.35 16.47
N ASN A 131 -19.93 0.45 15.67
CA ASN A 131 -19.76 0.45 14.22
C ASN A 131 -20.12 1.79 13.58
N ARG A 132 -21.22 2.41 14.01
CA ARG A 132 -21.60 3.76 13.56
C ARG A 132 -20.55 4.81 13.93
N LYS A 133 -20.01 4.76 15.16
CA LYS A 133 -18.93 5.66 15.61
C LYS A 133 -17.66 5.47 14.80
N ILE A 134 -17.26 4.23 14.51
CA ILE A 134 -16.12 3.91 13.64
C ILE A 134 -16.30 4.56 12.27
N GLY A 135 -17.44 4.30 11.61
CA GLY A 135 -17.72 4.86 10.28
C GLY A 135 -17.68 6.40 10.26
N ILE A 136 -18.34 7.06 11.23
CA ILE A 136 -18.30 8.52 11.36
C ILE A 136 -16.86 9.02 11.57
N THR A 137 -16.06 8.32 12.36
CA THR A 137 -14.70 8.74 12.72
C THR A 137 -13.75 8.61 11.53
N PHE A 138 -13.84 7.53 10.74
CA PHE A 138 -13.12 7.40 9.47
C PHE A 138 -13.50 8.50 8.48
N GLN A 139 -14.79 8.80 8.31
CA GLN A 139 -15.23 9.90 7.45
C GLN A 139 -14.68 11.26 7.91
N ARG A 140 -14.49 11.47 9.21
CA ARG A 140 -13.80 12.66 9.72
C ARG A 140 -12.31 12.64 9.39
N ALA A 141 -11.62 11.51 9.54
CA ALA A 141 -10.21 11.38 9.16
C ALA A 141 -10.02 11.70 7.67
N TYR A 142 -10.86 11.13 6.79
CA TYR A 142 -10.79 11.37 5.35
C TYR A 142 -11.01 12.83 4.98
N ARG A 143 -11.90 13.56 5.68
CA ARG A 143 -12.04 15.01 5.49
C ARG A 143 -10.75 15.77 5.84
N TYR A 144 -10.04 15.38 6.90
CA TYR A 144 -8.75 15.99 7.22
C TYR A 144 -7.68 15.62 6.19
N ILE A 145 -7.60 14.37 5.74
CA ILE A 145 -6.65 13.94 4.69
C ILE A 145 -6.93 14.66 3.36
N SER A 146 -8.20 14.84 3.01
CA SER A 146 -8.61 15.63 1.85
C SER A 146 -8.18 17.09 1.97
N ALA A 147 -8.28 17.69 3.17
CA ALA A 147 -7.77 19.04 3.42
C ALA A 147 -6.24 19.12 3.32
N VAL A 148 -5.52 18.13 3.86
CA VAL A 148 -4.05 17.99 3.67
C VAL A 148 -3.70 18.00 2.18
N TYR A 149 -4.43 17.21 1.38
CA TYR A 149 -4.20 17.15 -0.06
C TYR A 149 -4.56 18.45 -0.78
N ALA A 150 -5.57 19.19 -0.32
CA ALA A 150 -5.91 20.50 -0.88
C ALA A 150 -4.77 21.50 -0.69
N ILE A 151 -4.18 21.57 0.50
CA ILE A 151 -3.02 22.42 0.80
C ILE A 151 -1.78 21.95 0.04
N TYR A 152 -1.55 20.65 -0.04
CA TYR A 152 -0.46 20.06 -0.83
C TYR A 152 -0.53 20.48 -2.30
N LYS A 153 -1.72 20.44 -2.91
CA LYS A 153 -1.94 20.84 -4.30
C LYS A 153 -1.68 22.32 -4.56
N ASP A 154 -1.85 23.18 -3.55
CA ASP A 154 -1.54 24.60 -3.71
C ASP A 154 -0.02 24.79 -3.89
N ASN A 155 0.79 24.11 -3.06
CA ASN A 155 2.23 24.04 -3.27
C ASN A 155 2.58 23.40 -4.61
N GLU A 156 1.91 22.31 -5.03
CA GLU A 156 2.14 21.73 -6.36
C GLU A 156 1.89 22.74 -7.49
N ALA A 157 0.88 23.61 -7.36
CA ALA A 157 0.58 24.65 -8.35
C ALA A 157 1.67 25.72 -8.37
N LEU A 158 2.09 26.23 -7.21
CA LEU A 158 3.14 27.25 -7.08
C LEU A 158 4.48 26.77 -7.67
N TYR A 159 4.96 25.59 -7.25
CA TYR A 159 6.16 24.98 -7.83
C TYR A 159 5.95 24.66 -9.31
N GLY A 160 4.78 24.16 -9.70
CA GLY A 160 4.46 23.84 -11.08
C GLY A 160 4.58 25.02 -12.05
N MET A 161 4.33 26.25 -11.57
CA MET A 161 4.55 27.49 -12.34
C MET A 161 6.03 27.81 -12.55
N ALA A 162 6.89 27.43 -11.60
CA ALA A 162 8.32 27.71 -11.61
C ALA A 162 9.15 26.63 -12.33
N VAL A 163 8.58 25.46 -12.63
CA VAL A 163 9.30 24.33 -13.25
C VAL A 163 9.60 24.59 -14.72
N ARG A 164 10.90 24.59 -15.06
CA ARG A 164 11.40 24.64 -16.44
C ARG A 164 11.28 23.27 -17.10
N SER A 165 10.06 22.91 -17.48
CA SER A 165 9.69 21.58 -18.02
C SER A 165 10.57 21.09 -19.18
N GLY A 166 11.08 21.99 -20.02
CA GLY A 166 12.00 21.64 -21.10
C GLY A 166 13.33 21.05 -20.61
N LYS A 167 13.90 21.60 -19.53
CA LYS A 167 15.14 21.08 -18.92
C LYS A 167 14.91 19.71 -18.30
N ALA A 168 13.81 19.56 -17.55
CA ALA A 168 13.42 18.27 -16.97
C ALA A 168 13.21 17.19 -18.06
N ASN A 169 12.59 17.53 -19.19
CA ASN A 169 12.38 16.59 -20.30
C ASN A 169 13.70 16.03 -20.86
N VAL A 170 14.78 16.82 -20.91
CA VAL A 170 16.09 16.36 -21.40
C VAL A 170 16.64 15.28 -20.46
N VAL A 171 16.63 15.53 -19.15
CA VAL A 171 17.12 14.56 -18.16
C VAL A 171 16.24 13.31 -18.13
N ILE A 172 14.92 13.46 -18.17
CA ILE A 172 14.01 12.31 -18.26
C ILE A 172 14.32 11.48 -19.50
N SER A 173 14.52 12.11 -20.66
CA SER A 173 14.85 11.37 -21.89
C SER A 173 16.17 10.61 -21.78
N GLN A 174 17.18 11.20 -21.14
CA GLN A 174 18.47 10.54 -20.92
C GLN A 174 18.32 9.31 -20.01
N VAL A 175 17.58 9.44 -18.91
CA VAL A 175 17.32 8.34 -17.97
C VAL A 175 16.57 7.20 -18.65
N ILE A 176 15.53 7.50 -19.45
CA ILE A 176 14.81 6.47 -20.22
C ILE A 176 15.76 5.75 -21.18
N SER A 177 16.59 6.50 -21.91
CA SER A 177 17.51 5.91 -22.88
C SER A 177 18.56 5.02 -22.24
N ASP A 178 19.02 5.39 -21.04
CA ASP A 178 20.01 4.65 -20.25
C ASP A 178 19.41 3.38 -19.60
N ILE A 179 18.20 3.46 -19.04
CA ILE A 179 17.53 2.30 -18.42
C ILE A 179 17.23 1.21 -19.47
N PHE A 180 16.82 1.60 -20.67
CA PHE A 180 16.37 0.68 -21.73
C PHE A 180 17.38 0.57 -22.89
N GLU A 181 18.66 0.87 -22.65
CA GLU A 181 19.69 0.78 -23.67
C GLU A 181 19.76 -0.65 -24.23
N GLY A 182 19.67 -0.78 -25.56
CA GLY A 182 19.72 -2.08 -26.24
C GLY A 182 18.45 -2.93 -26.12
N ILE A 183 17.36 -2.38 -25.58
CA ILE A 183 16.06 -3.08 -25.45
C ILE A 183 15.06 -2.47 -26.44
N ASP A 184 14.75 -3.26 -27.47
CA ASP A 184 13.74 -2.92 -28.49
C ASP A 184 12.31 -3.11 -27.97
N VAL A 185 11.35 -2.48 -28.66
CA VAL A 185 9.91 -2.68 -28.41
C VAL A 185 9.50 -4.13 -28.66
N SER A 186 8.50 -4.60 -27.93
CA SER A 186 8.03 -5.98 -27.95
C SER A 186 6.62 -6.09 -28.51
N GLU A 187 6.29 -7.25 -29.08
CA GLU A 187 4.91 -7.62 -29.43
C GLU A 187 4.06 -7.94 -28.19
N VAL A 188 4.70 -8.18 -27.04
CA VAL A 188 4.06 -8.42 -25.75
C VAL A 188 4.08 -7.14 -24.92
N ILE A 189 2.96 -6.85 -24.27
CA ILE A 189 2.82 -5.69 -23.38
C ILE A 189 3.22 -6.09 -21.95
N GLY A 190 4.14 -5.34 -21.36
CA GLY A 190 4.56 -5.50 -19.97
C GLY A 190 3.45 -5.09 -19.00
N ARG A 191 3.27 -5.87 -17.93
CA ARG A 191 2.22 -5.67 -16.94
C ARG A 191 2.67 -4.68 -15.87
N GLN A 192 1.70 -3.98 -15.30
CA GLN A 192 1.91 -3.06 -14.19
C GLN A 192 1.19 -3.59 -12.94
N ARG A 193 1.96 -4.00 -11.93
CA ARG A 193 1.45 -4.27 -10.58
C ARG A 193 1.39 -2.95 -9.81
N ARG A 194 0.27 -2.66 -9.15
CA ARG A 194 0.03 -1.39 -8.44
C ARG A 194 -0.18 -1.65 -6.96
N LEU A 195 0.57 -1.00 -6.09
CA LEU A 195 0.50 -1.18 -4.63
C LEU A 195 0.87 0.14 -3.93
N PHE A 196 0.96 0.11 -2.60
CA PHE A 196 1.46 1.21 -1.79
C PHE A 196 2.69 0.75 -0.99
N ALA A 197 3.77 1.53 -1.05
CA ALA A 197 4.95 1.29 -0.22
C ALA A 197 4.77 1.87 1.20
N SER A 198 3.83 2.81 1.35
CA SER A 198 3.56 3.53 2.59
C SER A 198 2.07 3.79 2.78
N ALA A 199 1.67 4.13 4.00
CA ALA A 199 0.29 4.46 4.33
C ALA A 199 0.19 5.52 5.44
N ILE A 200 -0.89 6.30 5.42
CA ILE A 200 -1.31 7.13 6.54
C ILE A 200 -2.11 6.26 7.51
N THR A 201 -1.57 6.04 8.71
CA THR A 201 -2.10 5.08 9.69
C THR A 201 -2.36 5.73 11.07
N PRO A 202 -3.05 5.04 11.99
CA PRO A 202 -3.13 5.45 13.40
C PRO A 202 -1.79 5.65 14.12
N LYS A 203 -0.69 5.06 13.61
CA LYS A 203 0.68 5.23 14.12
C LYS A 203 1.42 6.40 13.47
N GLY A 204 0.74 7.16 12.60
CA GLY A 204 1.37 8.14 11.73
C GLY A 204 1.65 7.57 10.36
N PHE A 205 2.58 8.20 9.65
CA PHE A 205 3.04 7.72 8.36
C PHE A 205 3.93 6.49 8.56
N VAL A 206 3.57 5.38 7.92
CA VAL A 206 4.34 4.13 7.96
C VAL A 206 4.83 3.82 6.56
N SER A 207 6.13 3.54 6.43
CA SER A 207 6.77 3.16 5.17
C SER A 207 7.43 1.80 5.30
N HIS A 208 7.30 0.98 4.26
CA HIS A 208 7.99 -0.30 4.11
C HIS A 208 8.92 -0.31 2.90
N LEU A 209 9.26 0.88 2.39
CA LEU A 209 10.01 1.08 1.16
C LEU A 209 11.35 0.33 1.11
N SER A 210 12.11 0.28 2.19
CA SER A 210 13.38 -0.49 2.28
C SER A 210 13.23 -1.97 1.99
N SER A 211 12.07 -2.56 2.31
CA SER A 211 11.82 -3.98 2.00
C SER A 211 11.48 -4.23 0.52
N LEU A 212 11.21 -3.16 -0.25
CA LEU A 212 10.77 -3.22 -1.64
C LEU A 212 11.89 -2.83 -2.60
N ILE A 213 12.67 -1.81 -2.25
CA ILE A 213 13.78 -1.28 -3.05
C ILE A 213 15.04 -2.08 -2.73
N THR A 214 15.15 -3.26 -3.32
CA THR A 214 16.24 -4.23 -3.06
C THR A 214 17.09 -4.55 -4.29
N THR A 215 16.90 -3.79 -5.37
CA THR A 215 17.60 -3.99 -6.65
C THR A 215 19.05 -3.49 -6.61
N GLY A 216 19.89 -3.99 -7.50
CA GLY A 216 21.30 -3.62 -7.61
C GLY A 216 21.54 -2.17 -8.04
N ARG A 217 20.65 -1.60 -8.85
CA ARG A 217 20.69 -0.18 -9.24
C ARG A 217 19.48 0.57 -8.70
N ILE A 218 19.72 1.72 -8.08
CA ILE A 218 18.68 2.58 -7.48
C ILE A 218 18.87 4.02 -7.94
N ILE A 219 17.80 4.64 -8.44
CA ILE A 219 17.74 6.06 -8.83
C ILE A 219 16.79 6.78 -7.87
N LYS A 220 17.29 7.78 -7.17
CA LYS A 220 16.54 8.61 -6.23
C LYS A 220 16.09 9.90 -6.91
N LEU A 221 14.81 10.20 -6.86
CA LEU A 221 14.22 11.44 -7.36
C LEU A 221 13.96 12.36 -6.18
N LYS A 222 14.71 13.45 -6.08
CA LYS A 222 14.47 14.49 -5.08
C LYS A 222 13.70 15.62 -5.73
N GLY A 223 12.61 16.06 -5.12
CA GLY A 223 11.82 17.16 -5.67
C GLY A 223 10.73 17.61 -4.72
N GLU A 224 10.51 18.92 -4.66
CA GLU A 224 9.38 19.52 -3.96
C GLU A 224 8.05 19.14 -4.66
N PRO A 225 6.90 19.23 -3.96
CA PRO A 225 5.59 19.06 -4.57
C PRO A 225 5.46 19.89 -5.85
N GLY A 226 4.97 19.31 -6.96
CA GLY A 226 4.81 20.04 -8.22
C GLY A 226 6.06 20.12 -9.11
N THR A 227 7.22 19.63 -8.66
CA THR A 227 8.41 19.49 -9.53
C THR A 227 8.29 18.40 -10.59
N ARG A 228 7.23 17.59 -10.51
CA ARG A 228 6.83 16.56 -11.48
C ARG A 228 7.79 15.39 -11.58
N THR A 229 8.31 14.91 -10.46
CA THR A 229 9.09 13.66 -10.39
C THR A 229 8.28 12.47 -10.95
N GLU A 230 6.97 12.47 -10.74
CA GLU A 230 6.05 11.44 -11.26
C GLU A 230 6.10 11.32 -12.79
N ARG A 231 6.42 12.39 -13.53
CA ARG A 231 6.54 12.33 -15.00
C ARG A 231 7.68 11.44 -15.48
N LEU A 232 8.77 11.35 -14.71
CA LEU A 232 9.85 10.41 -15.02
C LEU A 232 9.33 8.98 -14.83
N LEU A 233 8.69 8.71 -13.70
CA LEU A 233 8.17 7.39 -13.34
C LEU A 233 7.12 6.91 -14.35
N GLU A 234 6.16 7.77 -14.72
CA GLU A 234 5.15 7.47 -15.75
C GLU A 234 5.78 7.10 -17.10
N ARG A 235 6.83 7.82 -17.51
CA ARG A 235 7.56 7.52 -18.76
C ARG A 235 8.34 6.22 -18.68
N VAL A 236 8.92 5.90 -17.52
CA VAL A 236 9.59 4.62 -17.28
C VAL A 236 8.58 3.47 -17.37
N ILE A 237 7.41 3.61 -16.73
CA ILE A 237 6.34 2.61 -16.79
C ILE A 237 5.86 2.39 -18.22
N ALA A 238 5.62 3.48 -18.97
CA ALA A 238 5.19 3.39 -20.37
C ALA A 238 6.26 2.69 -21.23
N ALA A 239 7.53 3.10 -21.10
CA ALA A 239 8.63 2.52 -21.86
C ALA A 239 8.88 1.03 -21.54
N ALA A 240 8.72 0.62 -20.27
CA ALA A 240 8.78 -0.78 -19.87
C ALA A 240 7.64 -1.58 -20.49
N SER A 241 6.41 -1.06 -20.41
CA SER A 241 5.22 -1.72 -20.95
C SER A 241 5.33 -1.95 -22.47
N GLU A 242 5.79 -0.96 -23.23
CA GLU A 242 6.04 -1.06 -24.68
C GLU A 242 7.14 -2.08 -25.04
N ARG A 243 7.99 -2.44 -24.09
CA ARG A 243 9.10 -3.40 -24.25
C ARG A 243 8.77 -4.78 -23.67
N GLY A 244 7.53 -4.99 -23.21
CA GLY A 244 7.14 -6.28 -22.63
C GLY A 244 7.68 -6.53 -21.23
N ILE A 245 8.17 -5.50 -20.54
CA ILE A 245 8.82 -5.60 -19.22
C ILE A 245 7.80 -5.32 -18.12
N ASP A 246 7.67 -6.24 -17.17
CA ASP A 246 6.78 -6.07 -16.02
C ASP A 246 7.35 -5.02 -15.03
N THR A 247 6.45 -4.24 -14.42
CA THR A 247 6.79 -3.22 -13.41
C THR A 247 5.96 -3.41 -12.15
N GLU A 248 6.58 -3.14 -11.00
CA GLU A 248 5.86 -2.91 -9.75
C GLU A 248 5.88 -1.42 -9.44
N THR A 249 4.69 -0.83 -9.33
CA THR A 249 4.48 0.60 -9.13
C THR A 249 3.87 0.83 -7.76
N TYR A 250 4.49 1.71 -6.98
CA TYR A 250 4.02 2.11 -5.66
C TYR A 250 3.54 3.56 -5.68
N TYR A 251 2.32 3.77 -5.21
CA TYR A 251 1.62 5.04 -5.28
C TYR A 251 1.70 5.81 -3.97
N CYS A 252 1.44 7.12 -4.07
CA CYS A 252 1.40 8.03 -2.94
C CYS A 252 0.27 7.68 -1.97
N ALA A 253 0.62 7.59 -0.67
CA ALA A 253 -0.35 7.35 0.39
C ALA A 253 -1.41 8.46 0.53
N LEU A 254 -1.10 9.69 0.07
CA LEU A 254 -2.02 10.82 0.09
C LEU A 254 -2.89 10.87 -1.18
N ASN A 255 -2.26 10.78 -2.35
CA ASN A 255 -2.91 10.77 -3.66
C ASN A 255 -2.72 9.40 -4.34
N PRO A 256 -3.74 8.52 -4.32
CA PRO A 256 -3.58 7.16 -4.81
C PRO A 256 -3.28 7.06 -6.29
N HIS A 257 -3.45 8.13 -7.08
CA HIS A 257 -3.18 8.16 -8.52
C HIS A 257 -1.78 8.67 -8.88
N LYS A 258 -1.02 9.21 -7.91
CA LYS A 258 0.33 9.72 -8.13
C LYS A 258 1.36 8.61 -7.89
N VAL A 259 2.16 8.31 -8.91
CA VAL A 259 3.27 7.34 -8.80
C VAL A 259 4.41 7.94 -7.97
N GLU A 260 4.95 7.17 -7.02
CA GLU A 260 6.09 7.58 -6.19
C GLU A 260 7.31 6.69 -6.35
N HIS A 261 7.12 5.39 -6.55
CA HIS A 261 8.22 4.44 -6.71
C HIS A 261 7.91 3.42 -7.81
N VAL A 262 8.94 2.97 -8.51
CA VAL A 262 8.88 1.94 -9.54
C VAL A 262 10.02 0.95 -9.32
N VAL A 263 9.71 -0.33 -9.30
CA VAL A 263 10.69 -1.42 -9.32
C VAL A 263 10.53 -2.16 -10.65
N ILE A 264 11.64 -2.42 -11.32
CA ILE A 264 11.73 -3.20 -12.56
C ILE A 264 12.61 -4.41 -12.26
N PRO A 265 12.03 -5.53 -11.76
CA PRO A 265 12.81 -6.67 -11.32
C PRO A 265 13.69 -7.27 -12.42
N GLU A 266 13.19 -7.34 -13.66
CA GLU A 266 13.90 -7.91 -14.81
C GLU A 266 15.18 -7.13 -15.17
N LEU A 267 15.21 -5.83 -14.92
CA LEU A 267 16.37 -4.97 -15.18
C LEU A 267 17.23 -4.74 -13.94
N ASP A 268 16.82 -5.27 -12.78
CA ASP A 268 17.46 -5.01 -11.49
C ASP A 268 17.61 -3.50 -11.19
N ILE A 269 16.55 -2.73 -11.50
CA ILE A 269 16.49 -1.27 -11.32
C ILE A 269 15.29 -0.88 -10.46
N SER A 270 15.52 0.05 -9.54
CA SER A 270 14.46 0.74 -8.81
C SER A 270 14.59 2.25 -8.95
N ILE A 271 13.46 2.94 -9.01
CA ILE A 271 13.38 4.39 -9.00
C ILE A 271 12.47 4.80 -7.87
N THR A 272 12.95 5.69 -7.00
CA THR A 272 12.25 6.03 -5.76
C THR A 272 12.21 7.54 -5.55
N THR A 273 11.07 8.08 -5.13
CA THR A 273 10.95 9.48 -4.74
C THR A 273 11.40 9.70 -3.29
N VAL A 274 12.23 10.71 -3.08
CA VAL A 274 12.67 11.16 -1.75
C VAL A 274 11.75 12.28 -1.29
N ASN A 275 11.04 12.04 -0.19
CA ASN A 275 10.15 12.99 0.48
C ASN A 275 10.46 12.93 1.99
N PRO A 276 10.32 14.04 2.74
CA PRO A 276 10.33 14.03 4.21
C PRO A 276 9.56 12.87 4.88
N SER A 277 8.48 12.39 4.25
CA SER A 277 7.67 11.25 4.74
C SER A 277 8.26 9.87 4.42
N HIS A 278 9.28 9.79 3.55
CA HIS A 278 9.92 8.56 3.04
C HIS A 278 11.44 8.56 3.24
N ILE A 279 11.95 9.23 4.29
CA ILE A 279 13.40 9.24 4.55
C ILE A 279 13.82 7.85 5.02
N ASP A 280 14.37 7.07 4.10
CA ASP A 280 15.09 5.84 4.40
C ASP A 280 16.57 6.10 4.05
N GLU A 281 17.35 6.51 5.05
CA GLU A 281 18.77 6.87 4.89
C GLU A 281 19.62 5.69 4.41
N ASP A 282 19.11 4.47 4.54
CA ASP A 282 19.80 3.24 4.15
C ASP A 282 19.73 2.99 2.63
N ILE A 283 18.82 3.65 1.90
CA ILE A 283 18.69 3.51 0.45
C ILE A 283 19.76 4.36 -0.26
N LYS A 284 20.79 3.70 -0.78
CA LYS A 284 21.87 4.31 -1.57
C LYS A 284 21.60 4.17 -3.06
N GLY A 285 21.85 5.22 -3.82
CA GLY A 285 21.62 5.25 -5.26
C GLY A 285 21.96 6.60 -5.87
N ASP A 286 21.99 6.65 -7.20
CA ASP A 286 22.21 7.88 -7.97
C ASP A 286 21.06 8.85 -7.72
N GLU A 287 21.35 10.12 -7.51
CA GLU A 287 20.34 11.13 -7.19
C GLU A 287 20.10 12.08 -8.37
N ILE A 288 18.83 12.30 -8.69
CA ILE A 288 18.37 13.29 -9.65
C ILE A 288 17.52 14.30 -8.88
N ASN A 289 18.03 15.53 -8.77
CA ASN A 289 17.35 16.60 -8.07
C ASN A 289 16.48 17.43 -9.04
N PHE A 290 15.18 17.21 -9.02
CA PHE A 290 14.21 17.96 -9.82
C PHE A 290 14.04 19.40 -9.37
N ASN A 291 14.48 19.75 -8.14
CA ASN A 291 14.52 21.15 -7.70
C ASN A 291 15.48 21.99 -8.54
N ASP A 292 16.50 21.38 -9.18
CA ASP A 292 17.44 22.09 -10.05
C ASP A 292 16.75 22.66 -11.32
N PHE A 293 15.54 22.19 -11.63
CA PHE A 293 14.73 22.68 -12.75
C PHE A 293 13.73 23.77 -12.34
N VAL A 294 13.69 24.15 -11.07
CA VAL A 294 12.80 25.18 -10.54
C VAL A 294 13.45 26.56 -10.71
N ASP A 295 12.68 27.54 -11.17
CA ASP A 295 13.08 28.93 -11.19
C ASP A 295 12.70 29.61 -9.86
N GLU A 296 13.64 29.64 -8.92
CA GLU A 296 13.45 30.24 -7.59
C GLU A 296 12.96 31.69 -7.64
N SER A 297 13.29 32.45 -8.69
CA SER A 297 12.83 33.83 -8.82
C SER A 297 11.31 33.96 -9.01
N VAL A 298 10.68 32.90 -9.53
CA VAL A 298 9.21 32.80 -9.67
C VAL A 298 8.55 32.48 -8.33
N LEU A 299 9.26 31.81 -7.42
CA LEU A 299 8.75 31.41 -6.10
C LEU A 299 8.95 32.45 -5.02
N GLU A 300 9.92 33.36 -5.17
CA GLU A 300 10.23 34.39 -4.17
C GLU A 300 8.99 35.14 -3.64
N PRO A 301 8.03 35.58 -4.49
CA PRO A 301 6.84 36.29 -4.00
C PRO A 301 5.87 35.44 -3.16
N TYR A 302 6.00 34.10 -3.22
CA TYR A 302 5.08 33.14 -2.60
C TYR A 302 5.74 32.35 -1.47
N ARG A 303 6.95 32.73 -1.02
CA ARG A 303 7.68 31.97 0.01
C ARG A 303 6.90 31.84 1.31
N ASP A 304 6.26 32.91 1.73
CA ASP A 304 5.43 32.92 2.95
C ASP A 304 4.22 31.99 2.79
N ASP A 305 3.58 31.97 1.61
CA ASP A 305 2.46 31.06 1.31
C ASP A 305 2.91 29.59 1.28
N ILE A 306 4.05 29.30 0.66
CA ILE A 306 4.64 27.95 0.61
C ILE A 306 4.93 27.42 2.01
N GLU A 307 5.52 28.26 2.85
CA GLU A 307 5.87 27.88 4.23
C GLU A 307 4.62 27.72 5.08
N PHE A 308 3.65 28.64 4.98
CA PHE A 308 2.34 28.49 5.61
C PHE A 308 1.66 27.18 5.22
N ASN A 309 1.67 26.84 3.92
CA ASN A 309 1.11 25.59 3.43
C ASN A 309 1.84 24.35 3.99
N ARG A 310 3.17 24.40 4.18
CA ARG A 310 3.94 23.31 4.80
C ARG A 310 3.57 23.13 6.28
N GLU A 311 3.44 24.21 7.02
CA GLU A 311 3.03 24.17 8.42
C GLU A 311 1.60 23.61 8.56
N GLU A 312 0.67 24.10 7.75
CA GLU A 312 -0.72 23.65 7.76
C GLU A 312 -0.88 22.21 7.28
N TYR A 313 -0.08 21.78 6.29
CA TYR A 313 0.01 20.38 5.88
C TYR A 313 0.33 19.49 7.09
N GLY A 314 1.40 19.83 7.83
CA GLY A 314 1.82 19.06 9.00
C GLY A 314 0.74 19.02 10.09
N ARG A 315 0.14 20.18 10.40
CA ARG A 315 -0.91 20.33 11.42
C ARG A 315 -2.17 19.52 11.08
N LEU A 316 -2.63 19.59 9.83
CA LEU A 316 -3.81 18.86 9.36
C LEU A 316 -3.54 17.35 9.29
N LEU A 317 -2.34 16.94 8.88
CA LEU A 317 -1.94 15.54 8.83
C LEU A 317 -1.88 14.93 10.24
N GLU A 318 -1.29 15.64 11.20
CA GLU A 318 -1.31 15.24 12.60
C GLU A 318 -2.75 15.08 13.09
N LYS A 319 -3.63 16.03 12.74
CA LYS A 319 -5.05 15.94 13.11
C LYS A 319 -5.73 14.71 12.49
N ALA A 320 -5.46 14.40 11.23
CA ALA A 320 -5.97 13.19 10.57
C ALA A 320 -5.52 11.92 11.31
N VAL A 321 -4.23 11.82 11.65
CA VAL A 321 -3.65 10.69 12.41
C VAL A 321 -4.30 10.54 13.79
N GLN A 322 -4.52 11.64 14.51
CA GLN A 322 -5.22 11.61 15.80
C GLN A 322 -6.65 11.05 15.67
N VAL A 323 -7.36 11.40 14.59
CA VAL A 323 -8.71 10.90 14.32
C VAL A 323 -8.68 9.41 13.92
N LEU A 324 -7.70 8.98 13.11
CA LEU A 324 -7.48 7.56 12.80
C LEU A 324 -7.18 6.75 14.07
N LYS A 325 -6.36 7.28 14.98
CA LYS A 325 -6.09 6.67 16.29
C LYS A 325 -7.35 6.49 17.12
N GLN A 326 -8.28 7.46 17.06
CA GLN A 326 -9.59 7.32 17.70
C GLN A 326 -10.47 6.27 17.01
N ALA A 327 -10.44 6.17 15.69
CA ALA A 327 -11.16 5.12 14.95
C ALA A 327 -10.63 3.73 15.33
N LYS A 328 -9.30 3.55 15.38
CA LYS A 328 -8.66 2.32 15.86
C LYS A 328 -9.11 1.98 17.27
N LYS A 329 -9.13 2.94 18.19
CA LYS A 329 -9.61 2.69 19.56
C LYS A 329 -11.05 2.15 19.58
N TYR A 330 -11.95 2.73 18.78
CA TYR A 330 -13.31 2.20 18.68
C TYR A 330 -13.37 0.81 18.03
N HIS A 331 -12.46 0.52 17.09
CA HIS A 331 -12.32 -0.82 16.53
C HIS A 331 -11.84 -1.82 17.59
N ASP A 332 -10.80 -1.49 18.37
CA ASP A 332 -10.32 -2.31 19.48
C ASP A 332 -11.45 -2.54 20.52
N ASP A 333 -12.27 -1.52 20.82
CA ASP A 333 -13.45 -1.64 21.68
C ASP A 333 -14.50 -2.59 21.08
N LEU A 334 -14.66 -2.61 19.75
CA LEU A 334 -15.57 -3.50 19.05
C LEU A 334 -15.13 -4.95 19.15
N GLU A 335 -13.82 -5.22 19.05
CA GLU A 335 -13.27 -6.58 19.15
C GLU A 335 -13.59 -7.25 20.49
N ASN A 336 -13.68 -6.48 21.58
CA ASN A 336 -14.06 -7.00 22.90
C ASN A 336 -15.46 -7.64 22.94
N TYR A 337 -16.33 -7.34 21.96
CA TYR A 337 -17.62 -8.00 21.81
C TYR A 337 -17.57 -9.25 20.94
N TYR A 338 -16.56 -9.41 20.09
CA TYR A 338 -16.43 -10.55 19.18
C TYR A 338 -15.54 -11.64 19.77
N ILE A 339 -14.37 -11.27 20.31
CA ILE A 339 -13.35 -12.20 20.81
C ILE A 339 -13.92 -13.22 21.82
N PRO A 340 -14.72 -12.83 22.84
CA PRO A 340 -15.24 -13.80 23.82
C PRO A 340 -16.20 -14.84 23.23
N ASN A 341 -16.77 -14.57 22.06
CA ASN A 341 -17.73 -15.44 21.39
C ASN A 341 -17.05 -16.36 20.36
N MET A 342 -15.73 -16.28 20.17
CA MET A 342 -15.01 -17.07 19.19
C MET A 342 -14.47 -18.38 19.77
N ASN A 343 -14.68 -19.48 19.05
CA ASN A 343 -14.01 -20.75 19.28
C ASN A 343 -12.65 -20.76 18.56
N PHE A 344 -11.62 -20.22 19.21
CA PHE A 344 -10.27 -20.11 18.63
C PHE A 344 -9.60 -21.47 18.39
N ASP A 345 -9.97 -22.51 19.11
CA ASP A 345 -9.47 -23.87 18.85
C ASP A 345 -9.93 -24.37 17.47
N SER A 346 -11.17 -24.07 17.09
CA SER A 346 -11.70 -24.43 15.77
C SER A 346 -11.08 -23.59 14.66
N VAL A 347 -10.86 -22.29 14.91
CA VAL A 347 -10.10 -21.41 14.01
C VAL A 347 -8.69 -21.94 13.79
N GLN A 348 -8.01 -22.40 14.84
CA GLN A 348 -6.67 -22.97 14.74
C GLN A 348 -6.65 -24.27 13.93
N LYS A 349 -7.60 -25.18 14.12
CA LYS A 349 -7.71 -26.40 13.30
C LYS A 349 -7.93 -26.09 11.82
N CYS A 350 -8.78 -25.09 11.53
CA CYS A 350 -8.98 -24.59 10.17
C CYS A 350 -7.66 -24.04 9.59
N GLN A 351 -6.93 -23.24 10.36
CA GLN A 351 -5.62 -22.72 9.98
C GLN A 351 -4.62 -23.82 9.65
N GLU A 352 -4.50 -24.84 10.50
CA GLU A 352 -3.60 -25.98 10.28
C GLU A 352 -3.96 -26.74 9.00
N ALA A 353 -5.26 -26.95 8.74
CA ALA A 353 -5.71 -27.58 7.50
C ALA A 353 -5.36 -26.76 6.24
N VAL A 354 -5.48 -25.43 6.31
CA VAL A 354 -5.07 -24.55 5.20
C VAL A 354 -3.56 -24.63 4.99
N LEU A 355 -2.78 -24.51 6.06
CA LEU A 355 -1.32 -24.61 5.98
C LEU A 355 -0.87 -25.95 5.36
N ASP A 356 -1.43 -27.07 5.81
CA ASP A 356 -1.16 -28.39 5.25
C ASP A 356 -1.47 -28.45 3.75
N SER A 357 -2.57 -27.84 3.31
CA SER A 357 -2.93 -27.79 1.88
C SER A 357 -1.93 -26.95 1.06
N LEU A 358 -1.40 -25.87 1.64
CA LEU A 358 -0.40 -25.02 1.00
C LEU A 358 0.96 -25.72 0.89
N LEU A 359 1.32 -26.60 1.84
CA LEU A 359 2.59 -27.33 1.82
C LEU A 359 2.58 -28.55 0.90
N ARG A 360 1.40 -29.11 0.59
CA ARG A 360 1.22 -30.28 -0.30
C ARG A 360 1.11 -29.90 -1.78
N SER A 361 0.57 -28.72 -2.06
CA SER A 361 0.66 -28.07 -3.38
C SER A 361 2.06 -27.51 -3.59
#